data_AF-A0A3M4QE37-F1
#
_entry.id   AF-A0A3M4QE37-F1
#
_cell.length_a   1.000
_cell.length_b   1.000
_cell.length_c   1.000
_cell.angle_alpha   90.00
_cell.angle_beta   90.00
_cell.angle_gamma   90.00
#
_symmetry.space_group_name_H-M   'P 1'
#
loop_
_entity.id
_entity.type
_entity.pdbx_description
1 polymer ?
#
loop_
_entity_poly.entity_id
_entity_poly.type
_entity_poly.pdbx_seq_one_letter_code
_entity_poly.pdbx_strand_id
1 'polypeptide(L)'
;MSDFSPLSIFKSQAKQHGRQHDMKLSAAQESLARQAGFEEYHELVVVAQRTPTDARLMLAAFGVRDFKDAIHEDDVFSELDQELEQALSRAMAETNTSQFSISDSKVESAAYNEATGALTLGISIPYERQQDPERVYYGRAFFLQAVTELIRRDGKWSLGKDGFSITSSESDIAANRRALITNETRNMYQKDHSPHEKPIEKLNEDGKRVKNPNEITVNQHVIPQAHLKQWLGGEDLLTVIDKSSGKALKRAPKNSFVVARLWDQPTEQGMIKTNEDNYQQQLTLLAETGSIARSPWITEYFVMLAARAYFAAKERPLYDSIMEPPSWAPSQAELEEDEVEQVHDTVRIYRGAGNPHATARTVVSMALTSFFIRGRVLIEDTVWVPFTTTGEKFILPDSNVALYEKRFLALPVSPELVLLDEKLLAGLQEAGQLTPEYLNKRFLESSVRYYVAPK
;
A
#
# COMPACT_ATOMS: atom_id res chain seq x y z
N MET A 1 -44.54 -18.67 -7.82
CA MET A 1 -43.77 -18.32 -6.61
C MET A 1 -42.48 -19.08 -6.69
N SER A 2 -41.35 -18.45 -6.35
CA SER A 2 -40.10 -19.17 -6.35
C SER A 2 -40.07 -20.23 -5.25
N ASP A 3 -39.42 -21.36 -5.50
CA ASP A 3 -39.21 -22.43 -4.52
C ASP A 3 -38.39 -21.94 -3.30
N PHE A 4 -37.60 -20.88 -3.48
CA PHE A 4 -36.77 -20.28 -2.44
C PHE A 4 -37.35 -19.02 -1.80
N SER A 5 -38.61 -18.68 -2.09
CA SER A 5 -39.29 -17.62 -1.34
C SER A 5 -39.50 -18.02 0.14
N PRO A 6 -39.57 -17.07 1.09
CA PRO A 6 -39.73 -17.40 2.51
C PRO A 6 -40.95 -18.29 2.78
N LEU A 7 -42.06 -18.04 2.08
CA LEU A 7 -43.28 -18.84 2.20
C LEU A 7 -43.12 -20.26 1.65
N SER A 8 -42.42 -20.44 0.53
CA SER A 8 -42.15 -21.77 -0.04
C SER A 8 -41.24 -22.59 0.88
N ILE A 9 -40.21 -21.95 1.44
CA ILE A 9 -39.30 -22.56 2.41
C ILE A 9 -40.05 -23.00 3.67
N PHE A 10 -40.87 -22.10 4.25
CA PHE A 10 -41.71 -22.41 5.40
C PHE A 10 -42.65 -23.60 5.13
N LYS A 11 -43.31 -23.62 3.97
CA LYS A 11 -44.20 -24.75 3.58
C LYS A 11 -43.43 -26.06 3.46
N SER A 12 -42.20 -26.03 2.95
CA SER A 12 -41.34 -27.20 2.86
C SER A 12 -40.97 -27.73 4.26
N GLN A 13 -40.57 -26.84 5.16
CA GLN A 13 -40.28 -27.16 6.57
C GLN A 13 -41.51 -27.71 7.30
N ALA A 14 -42.69 -27.12 7.10
CA ALA A 14 -43.95 -27.61 7.68
C ALA A 14 -44.30 -29.03 7.19
N LYS A 15 -44.01 -29.34 5.93
CA LYS A 15 -44.18 -30.69 5.37
C LYS A 15 -43.21 -31.69 6.01
N GLN A 16 -41.96 -31.29 6.24
CA GLN A 16 -40.97 -32.11 6.93
C GLN A 16 -41.35 -32.34 8.40
N HIS A 17 -41.74 -31.28 9.11
CA HIS A 17 -42.18 -31.34 10.50
C HIS A 17 -43.41 -32.26 10.66
N GLY A 18 -44.39 -32.14 9.77
CA GLY A 18 -45.57 -33.01 9.78
C GLY A 18 -45.24 -34.49 9.58
N ARG A 19 -44.26 -34.81 8.73
CA ARG A 19 -43.76 -36.18 8.55
C ARG A 19 -43.02 -36.70 9.79
N GLN A 20 -42.21 -35.86 10.42
CA GLN A 20 -41.42 -36.24 11.60
C GLN A 20 -42.30 -36.50 12.84
N HIS A 21 -43.43 -35.79 12.96
CA HIS A 21 -44.30 -35.84 14.15
C HIS A 21 -45.64 -36.55 13.90
N ASP A 22 -45.80 -37.21 12.75
CA ASP A 22 -47.05 -37.87 12.31
C ASP A 22 -48.30 -36.96 12.41
N MET A 23 -48.14 -35.70 11.98
CA MET A 23 -49.19 -34.69 12.02
C MET A 23 -49.74 -34.37 10.62
N LYS A 24 -51.02 -34.00 10.56
CA LYS A 24 -51.60 -33.42 9.33
C LYS A 24 -50.87 -32.13 8.96
N LEU A 25 -50.63 -31.90 7.66
CA LEU A 25 -49.91 -30.73 7.15
C LEU A 25 -50.48 -29.39 7.67
N SER A 26 -51.82 -29.27 7.72
CA SER A 26 -52.47 -28.05 8.25
C SER A 26 -52.18 -27.81 9.72
N ALA A 27 -52.12 -28.87 10.54
CA ALA A 27 -51.75 -28.77 11.95
C ALA A 27 -50.26 -28.41 12.13
N ALA A 28 -49.39 -28.94 11.26
CA ALA A 28 -47.97 -28.59 11.26
C ALA A 28 -47.73 -27.13 10.86
N GLN A 29 -48.46 -26.62 9.86
CA GLN A 29 -48.41 -25.21 9.45
C GLN A 29 -48.84 -24.26 10.57
N GLU A 30 -49.96 -24.55 11.24
CA GLU A 30 -50.42 -23.76 12.38
C GLU A 30 -49.45 -23.82 13.56
N SER A 31 -48.93 -25.00 13.87
CA SER A 31 -47.96 -25.16 14.97
C SER A 31 -46.70 -24.33 14.73
N LEU A 32 -46.10 -24.41 13.53
CA LEU A 32 -44.89 -23.65 13.20
C LEU A 32 -45.14 -22.15 13.09
N ALA A 33 -46.31 -21.73 12.57
CA ALA A 33 -46.67 -20.30 12.51
C ALA A 33 -46.75 -19.70 13.92
N ARG A 34 -47.38 -20.41 14.86
CA ARG A 34 -47.45 -19.99 16.27
C ARG A 34 -46.10 -19.99 16.95
N GLN A 35 -45.25 -20.98 16.69
CA GLN A 35 -43.88 -21.01 17.20
C GLN A 35 -43.04 -19.82 16.69
N ALA A 36 -43.28 -19.39 15.45
CA ALA A 36 -42.65 -18.21 14.89
C ALA A 36 -43.24 -16.88 15.40
N GLY A 37 -44.30 -16.92 16.22
CA GLY A 37 -44.93 -15.72 16.81
C GLY A 37 -46.03 -15.09 15.95
N PHE A 38 -46.67 -15.86 15.08
CA PHE A 38 -47.92 -15.47 14.40
C PHE A 38 -49.14 -16.06 15.15
N GLU A 39 -50.29 -15.39 15.10
CA GLU A 39 -51.52 -15.89 15.74
C GLU A 39 -52.08 -17.14 15.02
N GLU A 40 -52.03 -17.09 13.69
CA GLU A 40 -52.49 -18.15 12.79
C GLU A 40 -51.65 -18.19 11.51
N TYR A 41 -51.69 -19.34 10.82
CA TYR A 41 -50.96 -19.49 9.55
C TYR A 41 -51.42 -18.50 8.48
N HIS A 42 -52.69 -18.06 8.51
CA HIS A 42 -53.19 -17.04 7.58
C HIS A 42 -52.46 -15.70 7.73
N GLU A 43 -52.19 -15.26 8.97
CA GLU A 43 -51.40 -14.05 9.24
C GLU A 43 -50.01 -14.17 8.59
N LEU A 44 -49.32 -15.30 8.78
CA LEU A 44 -48.00 -15.56 8.19
C LEU A 44 -48.04 -15.46 6.66
N VAL A 45 -49.06 -16.04 6.00
CA VAL A 45 -49.21 -15.95 4.54
C VAL A 45 -49.38 -14.50 4.08
N VAL A 46 -50.15 -13.70 4.82
CA VAL A 46 -50.36 -12.28 4.51
C VAL A 46 -49.07 -11.48 4.71
N VAL A 47 -48.35 -11.74 5.80
CA VAL A 47 -47.05 -11.10 6.08
C VAL A 47 -46.02 -11.46 5.03
N ALA A 48 -45.94 -12.72 4.60
CA ALA A 48 -45.03 -13.15 3.55
C ALA A 48 -45.28 -12.48 2.19
N GLN A 49 -46.51 -12.04 1.91
CA GLN A 49 -46.83 -11.30 0.68
C GLN A 49 -46.53 -9.80 0.79
N ARG A 50 -46.69 -9.22 1.97
CA ARG A 50 -46.56 -7.76 2.18
C ARG A 50 -45.16 -7.35 2.62
N THR A 51 -44.51 -8.18 3.44
CA THR A 51 -43.23 -7.89 4.09
C THR A 51 -42.41 -9.18 4.19
N PRO A 52 -41.78 -9.62 3.08
CA PRO A 52 -40.99 -10.86 3.04
C PRO A 52 -39.80 -10.88 4.00
N THR A 53 -39.38 -9.71 4.49
CA THR A 53 -38.27 -9.51 5.44
C THR A 53 -38.72 -9.31 6.89
N ASP A 54 -39.98 -9.62 7.23
CA ASP A 54 -40.43 -9.61 8.62
C ASP A 54 -39.57 -10.55 9.47
N ALA A 55 -39.05 -10.08 10.61
CA ALA A 55 -38.09 -10.82 11.42
C ALA A 55 -38.62 -12.18 11.91
N ARG A 56 -39.94 -12.32 12.13
CA ARG A 56 -40.57 -13.59 12.52
C ARG A 56 -40.58 -14.58 11.36
N LEU A 57 -40.93 -14.08 10.17
CA LEU A 57 -40.94 -14.88 8.94
C LEU A 57 -39.52 -15.30 8.55
N MET A 58 -38.57 -14.38 8.66
CA MET A 58 -37.15 -14.62 8.43
C MET A 58 -36.62 -15.71 9.35
N LEU A 59 -36.90 -15.60 10.65
CA LEU A 59 -36.49 -16.60 11.63
C LEU A 59 -37.09 -17.97 11.30
N ALA A 60 -38.38 -18.01 10.94
CA ALA A 60 -39.06 -19.25 10.59
C ALA A 60 -38.47 -19.91 9.34
N ALA A 61 -38.25 -19.16 8.26
CA ALA A 61 -37.78 -19.71 6.99
C ALA A 61 -36.26 -19.96 6.97
N PHE A 62 -35.49 -19.02 7.49
CA PHE A 62 -34.04 -18.95 7.31
C PHE A 62 -33.23 -19.24 8.58
N GLY A 63 -33.88 -19.30 9.76
CA GLY A 63 -33.19 -19.44 11.04
C GLY A 63 -32.55 -18.16 11.56
N VAL A 64 -32.60 -17.06 10.80
CA VAL A 64 -32.01 -15.76 11.14
C VAL A 64 -33.05 -14.65 11.07
N ARG A 65 -32.86 -13.57 11.83
CA ARG A 65 -33.77 -12.41 11.79
C ARG A 65 -33.35 -11.38 10.76
N ASP A 66 -32.04 -11.28 10.51
CA ASP A 66 -31.42 -10.50 9.45
C ASP A 66 -30.50 -11.43 8.65
N PHE A 67 -30.48 -11.30 7.33
CA PHE A 67 -29.55 -12.07 6.49
C PHE A 67 -28.08 -11.79 6.82
N LYS A 68 -27.78 -10.63 7.40
CA LYS A 68 -26.43 -10.31 7.88
C LYS A 68 -25.95 -11.27 8.97
N ASP A 69 -26.87 -11.85 9.74
CA ASP A 69 -26.52 -12.76 10.83
C ASP A 69 -26.19 -14.17 10.32
N ALA A 70 -26.54 -14.51 9.07
CA ALA A 70 -26.36 -15.85 8.50
C ALA A 70 -24.89 -16.31 8.44
N ILE A 71 -23.93 -15.38 8.49
CA ILE A 71 -22.51 -15.69 8.55
C ILE A 71 -22.06 -16.29 9.89
N HIS A 72 -22.82 -16.03 10.96
CA HIS A 72 -22.53 -16.52 12.31
C HIS A 72 -23.29 -17.80 12.65
N GLU A 73 -24.10 -18.31 11.72
CA GLU A 73 -24.86 -19.54 11.88
C GLU A 73 -24.09 -20.75 11.33
N ASP A 74 -24.40 -21.92 11.90
CA ASP A 74 -23.81 -23.20 11.52
C ASP A 74 -22.26 -23.15 11.51
N ASP A 75 -21.62 -23.70 10.48
CA ASP A 75 -20.16 -23.75 10.34
C ASP A 75 -19.61 -22.69 9.36
N VAL A 76 -20.47 -21.75 8.90
CA VAL A 76 -20.15 -20.78 7.83
C VAL A 76 -18.90 -19.97 8.14
N PHE A 77 -18.78 -19.48 9.38
CA PHE A 77 -17.64 -18.67 9.80
C PHE A 77 -16.32 -19.46 9.76
N SER A 78 -16.36 -20.74 10.13
CA SER A 78 -15.18 -21.61 10.11
C SER A 78 -14.80 -22.00 8.68
N GLU A 79 -15.77 -22.23 7.81
CA GLU A 79 -15.54 -22.45 6.37
C GLU A 79 -14.88 -21.22 5.72
N LEU A 80 -15.34 -20.02 6.08
CA LEU A 80 -14.77 -18.76 5.59
C LEU A 80 -13.31 -18.55 6.02
N ASP A 81 -13.00 -18.86 7.28
CA ASP A 81 -11.62 -18.75 7.82
C ASP A 81 -10.65 -19.68 7.08
N GLN A 82 -11.09 -20.89 6.72
CA GLN A 82 -10.30 -21.85 5.93
C GLN A 82 -10.06 -21.39 4.49
N GLU A 83 -11.09 -20.83 3.83
CA GLU A 83 -10.95 -20.26 2.50
C GLU A 83 -9.98 -19.05 2.49
N LEU A 84 -10.02 -18.23 3.54
CA LEU A 84 -9.08 -17.12 3.73
C LEU A 84 -7.64 -17.60 3.90
N GLU A 85 -7.42 -18.62 4.73
CA GLU A 85 -6.08 -19.18 4.95
C GLU A 85 -5.48 -19.72 3.64
N GLN A 86 -6.29 -20.41 2.82
CA GLN A 86 -5.87 -20.90 1.52
C GLN A 86 -5.57 -19.76 0.54
N ALA A 87 -6.49 -18.79 0.41
CA ALA A 87 -6.37 -17.66 -0.50
C ALA A 87 -5.18 -16.76 -0.18
N LEU A 88 -4.86 -16.59 1.10
CA LEU A 88 -3.78 -15.71 1.57
C LEU A 88 -2.49 -16.44 1.91
N SER A 89 -2.42 -17.76 1.78
CA SER A 89 -1.25 -18.58 2.14
C SER A 89 0.10 -18.02 1.63
N ARG A 90 0.16 -17.59 0.37
CA ARG A 90 1.36 -16.98 -0.23
C ARG A 90 1.69 -15.62 0.40
N ALA A 91 0.70 -14.77 0.63
CA ALA A 91 0.90 -13.46 1.25
C ALA A 91 1.28 -13.59 2.73
N MET A 92 0.72 -14.58 3.43
CA MET A 92 1.05 -14.93 4.81
C MET A 92 2.47 -15.46 4.94
N ALA A 93 2.99 -16.21 3.95
CA ALA A 93 4.37 -16.68 3.96
C ALA A 93 5.40 -15.53 3.92
N GLU A 94 5.00 -14.35 3.44
CA GLU A 94 5.83 -13.15 3.48
C GLU A 94 5.74 -12.42 4.83
N THR A 95 4.83 -12.82 5.72
CA THR A 95 4.69 -12.28 7.09
C THR A 95 5.54 -13.06 8.09
N ASN A 96 5.88 -12.42 9.21
CA ASN A 96 6.60 -13.11 10.30
C ASN A 96 5.64 -13.85 11.25
N THR A 97 4.33 -13.84 10.97
CA THR A 97 3.26 -14.44 11.77
C THR A 97 2.70 -15.70 11.12
N SER A 98 2.19 -16.63 11.94
CA SER A 98 1.47 -17.84 11.50
C SER A 98 0.08 -17.87 12.15
N GLN A 99 -0.82 -18.78 11.76
CA GLN A 99 -2.17 -19.01 12.35
C GLN A 99 -3.09 -17.78 12.41
N PHE A 100 -3.22 -17.04 11.32
CA PHE A 100 -4.15 -15.92 11.24
C PHE A 100 -5.59 -16.35 11.50
N SER A 101 -6.41 -15.43 12.00
CA SER A 101 -7.84 -15.65 12.19
C SER A 101 -8.62 -14.37 11.90
N ILE A 102 -9.88 -14.52 11.53
CA ILE A 102 -10.82 -13.40 11.45
C ILE A 102 -10.99 -12.78 12.85
N SER A 103 -10.83 -11.46 12.98
CA SER A 103 -11.18 -10.71 14.20
C SER A 103 -12.59 -10.13 14.11
N ASP A 104 -12.74 -8.80 14.11
CA ASP A 104 -14.04 -8.12 14.12
C ASP A 104 -14.57 -7.89 12.68
N SER A 105 -14.96 -8.97 12.00
CA SER A 105 -15.56 -8.87 10.66
C SER A 105 -16.90 -8.11 10.68
N LYS A 106 -17.19 -7.35 9.63
CA LYS A 106 -18.42 -6.57 9.49
C LYS A 106 -19.12 -6.86 8.17
N VAL A 107 -20.39 -7.27 8.23
CA VAL A 107 -21.25 -7.43 7.05
C VAL A 107 -21.82 -6.09 6.61
N GLU A 108 -21.31 -5.58 5.49
CA GLU A 108 -21.69 -4.29 4.92
C GLU A 108 -23.02 -4.38 4.16
N SER A 109 -23.19 -5.42 3.36
CA SER A 109 -24.37 -5.64 2.51
C SER A 109 -24.84 -7.10 2.54
N ALA A 110 -26.14 -7.30 2.30
CA ALA A 110 -26.76 -8.61 2.18
C ALA A 110 -27.83 -8.56 1.07
N ALA A 111 -27.80 -9.52 0.14
CA ALA A 111 -28.74 -9.62 -0.96
C ALA A 111 -29.14 -11.08 -1.19
N TYR A 112 -30.42 -11.39 -0.97
CA TYR A 112 -30.97 -12.73 -1.19
C TYR A 112 -31.67 -12.82 -2.54
N ASN A 113 -31.30 -13.82 -3.34
CA ASN A 113 -31.92 -14.08 -4.64
C ASN A 113 -32.93 -15.22 -4.51
N GLU A 114 -34.22 -14.88 -4.51
CA GLU A 114 -35.27 -15.88 -4.43
C GLU A 114 -35.28 -16.84 -5.61
N ALA A 115 -34.76 -16.49 -6.80
CA ALA A 115 -34.77 -17.40 -7.95
C ALA A 115 -33.74 -18.54 -7.82
N THR A 116 -32.62 -18.28 -7.15
CA THR A 116 -31.51 -19.23 -7.00
C THR A 116 -31.37 -19.79 -5.59
N GLY A 117 -31.95 -19.12 -4.58
CA GLY A 117 -31.77 -19.45 -3.17
C GLY A 117 -30.41 -19.05 -2.61
N ALA A 118 -29.64 -18.22 -3.33
CA ALA A 118 -28.33 -17.75 -2.93
C ALA A 118 -28.43 -16.43 -2.15
N LEU A 119 -27.67 -16.34 -1.05
CA LEU A 119 -27.49 -15.12 -0.26
C LEU A 119 -26.08 -14.58 -0.50
N THR A 120 -25.95 -13.41 -1.09
CA THR A 120 -24.67 -12.74 -1.27
C THR A 120 -24.44 -11.73 -0.14
N LEU A 121 -23.29 -11.84 0.55
CA LEU A 121 -22.86 -10.91 1.59
C LEU A 121 -21.59 -10.17 1.17
N GLY A 122 -21.58 -8.85 1.34
CA GLY A 122 -20.37 -8.04 1.25
C GLY A 122 -19.79 -7.81 2.65
N ILE A 123 -18.52 -8.14 2.86
CA ILE A 123 -17.91 -8.23 4.19
C ILE A 123 -16.56 -7.54 4.21
N SER A 124 -16.34 -6.75 5.26
CA SER A 124 -15.04 -6.22 5.65
C SER A 124 -14.43 -7.11 6.72
N ILE A 125 -13.23 -7.64 6.47
CA ILE A 125 -12.59 -8.66 7.31
C ILE A 125 -11.20 -8.17 7.71
N PRO A 126 -10.97 -7.85 9.00
CA PRO A 126 -9.63 -7.79 9.55
C PRO A 126 -9.17 -9.23 9.84
N TYR A 127 -8.09 -9.64 9.18
CA TYR A 127 -7.49 -10.96 9.28
C TYR A 127 -6.09 -10.82 9.88
N GLU A 128 -5.95 -11.15 11.17
CA GLU A 128 -4.79 -10.70 11.97
C GLU A 128 -4.32 -11.72 13.00
N ARG A 129 -3.13 -11.48 13.55
CA ARG A 129 -2.58 -12.21 14.70
C ARG A 129 -1.68 -11.32 15.59
N GLN A 130 -1.48 -11.75 16.83
CA GLN A 130 -0.35 -11.31 17.66
C GLN A 130 1.00 -11.69 17.03
N GLN A 131 1.89 -10.70 16.99
CA GLN A 131 3.27 -10.86 16.56
C GLN A 131 4.02 -11.82 17.49
N ASP A 132 4.85 -12.69 16.91
CA ASP A 132 5.82 -13.48 17.67
C ASP A 132 6.85 -12.53 18.34
N PRO A 133 6.94 -12.51 19.68
CA PRO A 133 7.82 -11.59 20.40
C PRO A 133 9.30 -11.78 20.08
N GLU A 134 9.71 -12.94 19.58
CA GLU A 134 11.10 -13.24 19.22
C GLU A 134 11.43 -12.90 17.76
N ARG A 135 10.46 -12.36 16.99
CA ARG A 135 10.65 -12.01 15.58
C ARG A 135 10.64 -10.50 15.36
N VAL A 136 11.63 -10.03 14.58
CA VAL A 136 11.71 -8.62 14.12
C VAL A 136 10.39 -8.22 13.45
N TYR A 137 9.86 -7.04 13.81
CA TYR A 137 8.56 -6.54 13.35
C TYR A 137 8.42 -6.59 11.81
N TYR A 138 7.38 -7.29 11.38
CA TYR A 138 6.86 -7.30 10.01
C TYR A 138 5.35 -7.53 10.09
N GLY A 139 4.61 -7.08 9.08
CA GLY A 139 3.14 -6.98 9.09
C GLY A 139 2.40 -8.15 9.70
N ARG A 140 1.36 -7.84 10.47
CA ARG A 140 0.59 -8.79 11.29
C ARG A 140 -0.89 -8.90 10.91
N ALA A 141 -1.36 -8.08 9.98
CA ALA A 141 -2.78 -8.00 9.64
C ALA A 141 -3.03 -7.71 8.17
N PHE A 142 -4.11 -8.27 7.65
CA PHE A 142 -4.69 -7.95 6.35
C PHE A 142 -6.10 -7.40 6.56
N PHE A 143 -6.39 -6.26 5.95
CA PHE A 143 -7.71 -5.64 5.90
C PHE A 143 -8.33 -5.94 4.54
N LEU A 144 -9.34 -6.79 4.54
CA LEU A 144 -9.93 -7.37 3.34
C LEU A 144 -11.33 -6.81 3.11
N GLN A 145 -11.68 -6.63 1.84
CA GLN A 145 -13.06 -6.54 1.40
C GLN A 145 -13.33 -7.79 0.57
N ALA A 146 -14.43 -8.48 0.88
CA ALA A 146 -14.77 -9.74 0.26
C ALA A 146 -16.27 -9.82 -0.03
N VAL A 147 -16.60 -10.67 -1.01
CA VAL A 147 -17.96 -11.09 -1.29
C VAL A 147 -18.04 -12.59 -1.06
N THR A 148 -18.99 -13.01 -0.24
CA THR A 148 -19.29 -14.42 -0.01
C THR A 148 -20.70 -14.75 -0.44
N GLU A 149 -20.89 -15.95 -1.00
CA GLU A 149 -22.20 -16.50 -1.32
C GLU A 149 -22.51 -17.64 -0.35
N LEU A 150 -23.67 -17.55 0.30
CA LEU A 150 -24.20 -18.57 1.19
C LEU A 150 -25.39 -19.26 0.53
N ILE A 151 -25.48 -20.57 0.73
CA ILE A 151 -26.63 -21.37 0.34
C ILE A 151 -27.23 -22.06 1.54
N ARG A 152 -28.56 -22.19 1.55
CA ARG A 152 -29.30 -22.88 2.60
C ARG A 152 -29.82 -24.22 2.13
N ARG A 153 -29.40 -25.31 2.77
CA ARG A 153 -29.86 -26.68 2.47
C ARG A 153 -30.15 -27.43 3.76
N ASP A 154 -31.24 -28.20 3.77
CA ASP A 154 -31.67 -29.01 4.92
C ASP A 154 -31.72 -28.25 6.25
N GLY A 155 -32.04 -26.96 6.19
CA GLY A 155 -32.12 -26.11 7.38
C GLY A 155 -30.76 -25.66 7.92
N LYS A 156 -29.68 -25.76 7.14
CA LYS A 156 -28.35 -25.24 7.47
C LYS A 156 -27.80 -24.30 6.41
N TRP A 157 -27.06 -23.29 6.83
CA TRP A 157 -26.25 -22.41 5.99
C TRP A 157 -24.87 -23.03 5.73
N SER A 158 -24.32 -22.78 4.55
CA SER A 158 -22.99 -23.23 4.12
C SER A 158 -22.48 -22.32 3.00
N LEU A 159 -21.18 -22.27 2.78
CA LEU A 159 -20.60 -21.56 1.63
C LEU A 159 -21.07 -22.17 0.30
N GLY A 160 -21.34 -21.29 -0.67
CA GLY A 160 -21.57 -21.66 -2.06
C GLY A 160 -20.31 -22.25 -2.71
N LYS A 161 -20.48 -22.92 -3.86
CA LYS A 161 -19.38 -23.62 -4.55
C LYS A 161 -18.26 -22.67 -5.03
N ASP A 162 -18.62 -21.43 -5.37
CA ASP A 162 -17.71 -20.32 -5.67
C ASP A 162 -17.83 -19.24 -4.58
N GLY A 163 -18.13 -19.68 -3.35
CA GLY A 163 -18.77 -18.88 -2.31
C GLY A 163 -17.89 -17.85 -1.63
N PHE A 164 -16.67 -17.61 -2.09
CA PHE A 164 -15.79 -16.61 -1.50
C PHE A 164 -14.89 -15.96 -2.55
N SER A 165 -14.85 -14.63 -2.56
CA SER A 165 -13.96 -13.84 -3.42
C SER A 165 -13.47 -12.60 -2.71
N ILE A 166 -12.15 -12.39 -2.72
CA ILE A 166 -11.52 -11.17 -2.20
C ILE A 166 -11.60 -10.09 -3.28
N THR A 167 -12.27 -8.98 -2.99
CA THR A 167 -12.37 -7.82 -3.91
C THR A 167 -11.27 -6.80 -3.65
N SER A 168 -10.76 -6.71 -2.42
CA SER A 168 -9.59 -5.90 -2.05
C SER A 168 -8.87 -6.52 -0.86
N SER A 169 -7.54 -6.39 -0.84
CA SER A 169 -6.69 -6.81 0.27
C SER A 169 -5.61 -5.76 0.52
N GLU A 170 -5.46 -5.34 1.77
CA GLU A 170 -4.44 -4.40 2.20
C GLU A 170 -3.74 -4.91 3.45
N SER A 171 -2.41 -5.04 3.44
CA SER A 171 -1.68 -5.37 4.66
C SER A 171 -1.53 -4.15 5.57
N ASP A 172 -1.38 -4.38 6.87
CA ASP A 172 -1.04 -3.35 7.85
C ASP A 172 0.28 -2.64 7.55
N ILE A 173 1.22 -3.30 6.88
CA ILE A 173 2.42 -2.65 6.34
C ILE A 173 2.03 -1.60 5.30
N ALA A 174 1.17 -1.96 4.34
CA ALA A 174 0.73 -1.03 3.30
C ALA A 174 -0.16 0.09 3.89
N ALA A 175 -1.01 -0.23 4.87
CA ALA A 175 -1.83 0.74 5.58
C ALA A 175 -1.00 1.70 6.43
N ASN A 176 0.00 1.19 7.16
CA ASN A 176 0.95 2.03 7.91
C ASN A 176 1.77 2.90 6.96
N ARG A 177 2.25 2.36 5.82
CA ARG A 177 2.94 3.18 4.81
C ARG A 177 2.04 4.31 4.29
N ARG A 178 0.75 4.04 3.99
CA ARG A 178 -0.22 5.07 3.59
C ARG A 178 -0.50 6.11 4.69
N ALA A 179 -0.68 5.68 5.93
CA ALA A 179 -0.94 6.56 7.06
C ALA A 179 0.25 7.49 7.39
N LEU A 180 1.48 6.98 7.21
CA LEU A 180 2.71 7.76 7.35
C LEU A 180 2.82 8.85 6.26
N ILE A 181 2.38 8.55 5.03
CA ILE A 181 2.35 9.51 3.92
C ILE A 181 1.28 10.61 4.13
N THR A 182 0.22 10.36 4.90
CA THR A 182 -0.84 11.37 5.13
C THR A 182 -0.63 12.23 6.38
N ASN A 183 -0.01 11.72 7.45
CA ASN A 183 0.12 12.44 8.73
C ASN A 183 1.51 13.06 9.03
N GLU A 184 2.62 12.50 8.52
CA GLU A 184 3.99 12.98 8.84
C GLU A 184 4.59 13.91 7.77
N THR A 185 3.89 14.11 6.66
CA THR A 185 4.42 14.76 5.44
C THR A 185 4.63 16.28 5.51
N ARG A 186 4.39 16.89 6.67
CA ARG A 186 4.75 18.30 6.90
C ARG A 186 6.27 18.52 6.84
N ASN A 187 7.08 17.51 7.16
CA ASN A 187 8.52 17.66 7.42
C ASN A 187 9.43 17.01 6.35
N MET A 188 8.99 16.89 5.10
CA MET A 188 9.70 16.08 4.09
C MET A 188 11.00 16.70 3.55
N TYR A 189 11.13 18.03 3.49
CA TYR A 189 12.25 18.70 2.83
C TYR A 189 12.98 19.65 3.77
N GLN A 190 14.24 19.98 3.42
CA GLN A 190 15.23 20.64 4.29
C GLN A 190 14.73 21.79 5.19
N LYS A 191 13.77 22.63 4.76
CA LYS A 191 13.24 23.72 5.60
C LYS A 191 12.35 23.25 6.76
N ASP A 192 11.69 22.11 6.56
CA ASP A 192 10.70 21.55 7.46
C ASP A 192 11.19 20.21 8.06
N HIS A 193 12.32 19.68 7.61
CA HIS A 193 12.90 18.41 8.06
C HIS A 193 13.75 18.58 9.33
N SER A 194 13.81 17.53 10.18
CA SER A 194 14.56 17.53 11.45
C SER A 194 16.02 17.98 11.29
N PRO A 195 16.60 18.67 12.31
CA PRO A 195 17.97 19.18 12.26
C PRO A 195 19.01 18.12 11.90
N HIS A 196 20.07 18.55 11.22
CA HIS A 196 21.19 17.68 10.83
C HIS A 196 22.51 18.20 11.42
N GLU A 197 23.40 17.26 11.71
CA GLU A 197 24.80 17.54 12.03
C GLU A 197 25.52 18.06 10.78
N LYS A 198 26.16 19.23 10.90
CA LYS A 198 26.99 19.81 9.84
C LYS A 198 28.30 19.02 9.73
N PRO A 199 28.87 18.86 8.52
CA PRO A 199 30.19 18.27 8.37
C PRO A 199 31.26 18.97 9.22
N ILE A 200 32.33 18.25 9.57
CA ILE A 200 33.42 18.83 10.35
C ILE A 200 34.08 20.03 9.65
N GLU A 201 34.72 20.87 10.44
CA GLU A 201 35.64 21.90 9.96
C GLU A 201 37.06 21.54 10.38
N LYS A 202 38.02 21.55 9.45
CA LYS A 202 39.45 21.34 9.72
C LYS A 202 40.26 22.59 9.37
N LEU A 203 41.40 22.80 10.02
CA LEU A 203 42.37 23.81 9.58
C LEU A 203 43.23 23.21 8.46
N ASN A 204 43.44 23.95 7.37
CA ASN A 204 44.41 23.57 6.35
C ASN A 204 45.85 23.92 6.79
N GLU A 205 46.83 23.55 5.97
CA GLU A 205 48.26 23.82 6.20
C GLU A 205 48.58 25.32 6.38
N ASP A 206 47.75 26.21 5.81
CA ASP A 206 47.87 27.67 5.97
C ASP A 206 47.15 28.23 7.22
N GLY A 207 46.60 27.38 8.08
CA GLY A 207 45.81 27.78 9.24
C GLY A 207 44.43 28.38 8.91
N LYS A 208 43.93 28.20 7.68
CA LYS A 208 42.57 28.59 7.28
C LYS A 208 41.57 27.48 7.57
N ARG A 209 40.38 27.85 8.05
CA ARG A 209 39.28 26.91 8.26
C ARG A 209 38.69 26.45 6.93
N VAL A 210 38.74 25.14 6.68
CA VAL A 210 38.09 24.46 5.57
C VAL A 210 36.83 23.79 6.10
N LYS A 211 35.68 24.17 5.54
CA LYS A 211 34.38 23.59 5.86
C LYS A 211 34.15 22.35 4.99
N ASN A 212 33.64 21.27 5.58
CA ASN A 212 33.38 20.01 4.88
C ASN A 212 34.61 19.51 4.08
N PRO A 213 35.77 19.32 4.73
CA PRO A 213 37.01 18.94 4.06
C PRO A 213 36.94 17.56 3.38
N ASN A 214 36.01 16.72 3.80
CA ASN A 214 35.77 15.38 3.27
C ASN A 214 34.78 15.36 2.09
N GLU A 215 34.30 16.54 1.64
CA GLU A 215 33.34 16.69 0.54
C GLU A 215 32.05 15.87 0.71
N ILE A 216 31.62 15.67 1.97
CA ILE A 216 30.41 14.92 2.29
C ILE A 216 29.18 15.59 1.66
N THR A 217 28.30 14.77 1.09
CA THR A 217 27.08 15.27 0.46
C THR A 217 26.08 15.71 1.53
N VAL A 218 25.96 17.04 1.72
CA VAL A 218 25.03 17.62 2.71
C VAL A 218 23.61 17.70 2.17
N ASN A 219 23.44 18.24 0.96
CA ASN A 219 22.14 18.33 0.32
C ASN A 219 21.92 17.07 -0.51
N GLN A 220 21.17 16.13 0.05
CA GLN A 220 20.85 14.86 -0.58
C GLN A 220 19.52 14.99 -1.31
N HIS A 221 19.50 14.60 -2.59
CA HIS A 221 18.34 14.77 -3.46
C HIS A 221 17.38 13.59 -3.32
N VAL A 222 16.13 13.89 -2.95
CA VAL A 222 15.02 12.93 -3.04
C VAL A 222 14.68 12.67 -4.50
N ILE A 223 14.59 13.74 -5.30
CA ILE A 223 14.56 13.67 -6.77
C ILE A 223 15.91 14.16 -7.30
N PRO A 224 16.68 13.32 -8.01
CA PRO A 224 18.01 13.66 -8.51
C PRO A 224 18.05 14.95 -9.32
N GLN A 225 19.09 15.74 -9.11
CA GLN A 225 19.26 17.01 -9.83
C GLN A 225 19.31 16.82 -11.35
N ALA A 226 19.96 15.76 -11.84
CA ALA A 226 20.03 15.46 -13.27
C ALA A 226 18.64 15.19 -13.88
N HIS A 227 17.77 14.47 -13.15
CA HIS A 227 16.39 14.26 -13.56
C HIS A 227 15.62 15.59 -13.54
N LEU A 228 15.71 16.37 -12.47
CA LEU A 228 15.06 17.68 -12.40
C LEU A 228 15.43 18.63 -13.55
N LYS A 229 16.66 18.55 -14.08
CA LYS A 229 17.08 19.36 -15.24
C LYS A 229 16.27 19.06 -16.51
N GLN A 230 15.72 17.85 -16.67
CA GLN A 230 14.83 17.49 -17.79
C GLN A 230 13.51 18.28 -17.78
N TRP A 231 13.20 18.93 -16.65
CA TRP A 231 11.96 19.67 -16.40
C TRP A 231 12.12 21.19 -16.49
N LEU A 232 13.31 21.67 -16.88
CA LEU A 232 13.60 23.10 -16.97
C LEU A 232 12.95 23.78 -18.17
N GLY A 233 12.68 23.04 -19.26
CA GLY A 233 12.07 23.63 -20.47
C GLY A 233 12.89 24.78 -21.08
N GLY A 234 14.22 24.76 -20.93
CA GLY A 234 15.11 25.82 -21.41
C GLY A 234 15.38 26.97 -20.42
N GLU A 235 14.91 26.86 -19.18
CA GLU A 235 15.02 27.90 -18.15
C GLU A 235 15.96 27.50 -17.00
N ASP A 236 16.31 28.44 -16.14
CA ASP A 236 17.20 28.16 -14.99
C ASP A 236 16.45 27.68 -13.73
N LEU A 237 15.13 27.90 -13.68
CA LEU A 237 14.30 27.65 -12.49
C LEU A 237 13.08 26.80 -12.81
N LEU A 238 12.85 25.79 -11.99
CA LEU A 238 11.65 24.94 -11.99
C LEU A 238 10.43 25.70 -11.50
N THR A 239 9.26 25.31 -12.00
CA THR A 239 7.96 25.70 -11.44
C THR A 239 7.47 24.58 -10.52
N VAL A 240 7.62 24.75 -9.21
CA VAL A 240 7.16 23.79 -8.21
C VAL A 240 5.84 24.28 -7.63
N ILE A 241 4.76 23.51 -7.77
CA ILE A 241 3.44 23.86 -7.27
C ILE A 241 3.20 23.17 -5.93
N ASP A 242 2.78 23.93 -4.93
CA ASP A 242 2.25 23.38 -3.67
C ASP A 242 0.86 22.78 -3.92
N LYS A 243 0.72 21.47 -3.72
CA LYS A 243 -0.51 20.72 -4.00
C LYS A 243 -1.70 21.22 -3.17
N SER A 244 -1.45 21.63 -1.92
CA SER A 244 -2.51 22.04 -0.99
C SER A 244 -3.03 23.46 -1.26
N SER A 245 -2.14 24.38 -1.62
CA SER A 245 -2.47 25.80 -1.80
C SER A 245 -2.56 26.24 -3.26
N GLY A 246 -2.09 25.41 -4.20
CA GLY A 246 -1.96 25.74 -5.62
C GLY A 246 -0.86 26.78 -5.92
N LYS A 247 -0.10 27.21 -4.91
CA LYS A 247 0.88 28.29 -5.06
C LYS A 247 2.12 27.79 -5.80
N ALA A 248 2.52 28.55 -6.82
CA ALA A 248 3.77 28.32 -7.54
C ALA A 248 4.99 28.88 -6.80
N LEU A 249 6.06 28.09 -6.76
CA LEU A 249 7.38 28.43 -6.23
C LEU A 249 8.41 28.26 -7.35
N LYS A 250 9.33 29.23 -7.49
CA LYS A 250 10.47 29.11 -8.39
C LYS A 250 11.68 28.60 -7.64
N ARG A 251 12.27 27.50 -8.10
CA ARG A 251 13.39 26.83 -7.42
C ARG A 251 14.42 26.33 -8.42
N ALA A 252 15.70 26.56 -8.12
CA ALA A 252 16.79 25.95 -8.88
C ALA A 252 16.85 24.44 -8.58
N PRO A 253 17.12 23.55 -9.56
CA PRO A 253 17.18 22.10 -9.35
C PRO A 253 18.06 21.68 -8.16
N LYS A 254 19.22 22.34 -7.96
CA LYS A 254 20.13 22.04 -6.85
C LYS A 254 19.55 22.23 -5.45
N ASN A 255 18.48 23.02 -5.33
CA ASN A 255 17.81 23.38 -4.07
C ASN A 255 16.37 22.83 -3.99
N SER A 256 15.97 21.96 -4.92
CA SER A 256 14.62 21.40 -5.00
C SER A 256 14.63 19.96 -4.53
N PHE A 257 13.62 19.59 -3.73
CA PHE A 257 13.42 18.21 -3.24
C PHE A 257 14.66 17.63 -2.54
N VAL A 258 15.28 18.44 -1.67
CA VAL A 258 16.49 18.07 -0.92
C VAL A 258 16.18 17.84 0.55
N VAL A 259 16.86 16.85 1.12
CA VAL A 259 16.98 16.61 2.57
C VAL A 259 18.42 16.86 3.01
N ALA A 260 18.61 17.24 4.28
CA ALA A 260 19.93 17.51 4.80
C ALA A 260 20.53 16.26 5.45
N ARG A 261 21.49 15.63 4.78
CA ARG A 261 22.32 14.50 5.25
C ARG A 261 21.52 13.47 6.06
N LEU A 262 20.47 12.93 5.43
CA LEU A 262 19.52 11.99 6.02
C LEU A 262 20.07 10.56 6.05
N TRP A 263 20.79 10.13 5.02
CA TRP A 263 21.51 8.87 4.97
C TRP A 263 23.02 9.11 4.90
N ASP A 264 23.82 8.05 5.08
CA ASP A 264 25.28 8.14 5.12
C ASP A 264 25.94 8.26 3.74
N GLN A 265 27.21 8.68 3.73
CA GLN A 265 27.98 8.89 2.50
C GLN A 265 28.15 7.62 1.65
N PRO A 266 28.38 6.41 2.22
CA PRO A 266 28.43 5.18 1.41
C PRO A 266 27.12 4.87 0.70
N THR A 267 25.96 5.09 1.33
CA THR A 267 24.68 4.92 0.64
C THR A 267 24.51 5.92 -0.48
N GLU A 268 24.85 7.20 -0.25
CA GLU A 268 24.75 8.26 -1.25
C GLU A 268 25.63 7.97 -2.48
N GLN A 269 26.92 7.72 -2.27
CA GLN A 269 27.90 7.60 -3.35
C GLN A 269 27.96 6.19 -3.95
N GLY A 270 27.78 5.14 -3.15
CA GLY A 270 27.92 3.76 -3.61
C GLY A 270 26.65 3.18 -4.22
N MET A 271 25.48 3.41 -3.60
CA MET A 271 24.22 2.83 -4.07
C MET A 271 23.40 3.83 -4.87
N ILE A 272 23.13 5.00 -4.29
CA ILE A 272 22.24 6.02 -4.86
C ILE A 272 22.80 6.57 -6.16
N LYS A 273 24.04 7.06 -6.15
CA LYS A 273 24.68 7.66 -7.32
C LYS A 273 24.84 6.66 -8.46
N THR A 274 25.26 5.42 -8.19
CA THR A 274 25.39 4.38 -9.23
C THR A 274 24.04 4.09 -9.91
N ASN A 275 22.94 4.05 -9.16
CA ASN A 275 21.61 3.88 -9.73
C ASN A 275 21.20 5.07 -10.62
N GLU A 276 21.53 6.29 -10.19
CA GLU A 276 21.29 7.48 -11.00
C GLU A 276 22.09 7.48 -12.30
N ASP A 277 23.39 7.19 -12.22
CA ASP A 277 24.29 7.18 -13.38
C ASP A 277 23.85 6.11 -14.40
N ASN A 278 23.47 4.91 -13.93
CA ASN A 278 22.93 3.84 -14.78
C ASN A 278 21.62 4.27 -15.47
N TYR A 279 20.71 4.93 -14.75
CA TYR A 279 19.49 5.48 -15.35
C TYR A 279 19.77 6.54 -16.40
N GLN A 280 20.70 7.47 -16.14
CA GLN A 280 21.08 8.50 -17.11
C GLN A 280 21.67 7.87 -18.39
N GLN A 281 22.46 6.79 -18.26
CA GLN A 281 22.95 6.05 -19.42
C GLN A 281 21.81 5.46 -20.27
N GLN A 282 20.73 4.96 -19.66
CA GLN A 282 19.55 4.49 -20.41
C GLN A 282 18.83 5.63 -21.13
N LEU A 283 18.75 6.83 -20.52
CA LEU A 283 18.17 7.98 -21.19
C LEU A 283 19.01 8.45 -22.39
N THR A 284 20.34 8.42 -22.26
CA THR A 284 21.25 8.68 -23.39
C THR A 284 21.02 7.67 -24.51
N LEU A 285 20.96 6.37 -24.19
CA LEU A 285 20.70 5.33 -25.17
C LEU A 285 19.33 5.49 -25.85
N LEU A 286 18.29 5.85 -25.09
CA LEU A 286 16.96 6.13 -25.62
C LEU A 286 16.99 7.31 -26.60
N ALA A 287 17.70 8.38 -26.27
CA ALA A 287 17.83 9.54 -27.16
C ALA A 287 18.58 9.21 -28.46
N GLU A 288 19.58 8.32 -28.40
CA GLU A 288 20.40 7.93 -29.56
C GLU A 288 19.72 6.87 -30.45
N THR A 289 18.99 5.92 -29.85
CA THR A 289 18.50 4.73 -30.55
C THR A 289 16.98 4.65 -30.65
N GLY A 290 16.24 5.47 -29.91
CA GLY A 290 14.78 5.38 -29.78
C GLY A 290 14.30 4.20 -28.93
N SER A 291 15.20 3.47 -28.27
CA SER A 291 14.87 2.30 -27.45
C SER A 291 15.59 2.31 -26.10
N ILE A 292 14.98 1.71 -25.09
CA ILE A 292 15.61 1.42 -23.80
C ILE A 292 16.16 0.00 -23.84
N ALA A 293 17.37 -0.21 -23.32
CA ALA A 293 17.90 -1.56 -23.19
C ALA A 293 17.12 -2.32 -22.12
N ARG A 294 16.82 -3.60 -22.40
CA ARG A 294 16.21 -4.49 -21.42
C ARG A 294 17.22 -4.75 -20.28
N SER A 295 17.13 -3.91 -19.26
CA SER A 295 18.03 -3.86 -18.12
C SER A 295 17.22 -3.55 -16.86
N PRO A 296 17.71 -3.92 -15.66
CA PRO A 296 17.01 -3.60 -14.43
C PRO A 296 17.11 -2.11 -14.06
N TRP A 297 17.92 -1.31 -14.77
CA TRP A 297 18.31 0.04 -14.33
C TRP A 297 17.15 1.02 -14.21
N ILE A 298 16.15 0.97 -15.11
CA ILE A 298 14.94 1.81 -14.97
C ILE A 298 14.11 1.37 -13.76
N THR A 299 13.94 0.06 -13.58
CA THR A 299 13.22 -0.52 -12.43
C THR A 299 13.89 -0.12 -11.12
N GLU A 300 15.21 -0.30 -11.04
CA GLU A 300 15.99 0.06 -9.86
C GLU A 300 15.88 1.55 -9.56
N TYR A 301 16.01 2.41 -10.58
CA TYR A 301 15.83 3.86 -10.42
C TYR A 301 14.43 4.23 -9.92
N PHE A 302 13.38 3.63 -10.47
CA PHE A 302 12.00 3.85 -10.04
C PHE A 302 11.80 3.47 -8.56
N VAL A 303 12.31 2.31 -8.14
CA VAL A 303 12.24 1.88 -6.73
C VAL A 303 13.10 2.78 -5.84
N MET A 304 14.25 3.23 -6.31
CA MET A 304 15.14 4.13 -5.57
C MET A 304 14.46 5.47 -5.26
N LEU A 305 13.77 6.06 -6.24
CA LEU A 305 12.97 7.27 -6.01
C LEU A 305 11.89 7.05 -4.94
N ALA A 306 11.24 5.88 -4.94
CA ALA A 306 10.21 5.56 -3.97
C ALA A 306 10.83 5.40 -2.57
N ALA A 307 11.96 4.70 -2.47
CA ALA A 307 12.69 4.54 -1.22
C ALA A 307 13.09 5.91 -0.63
N ARG A 308 13.70 6.79 -1.43
CA ARG A 308 14.11 8.12 -0.97
C ARG A 308 12.92 8.95 -0.50
N ALA A 309 11.84 9.00 -1.29
CA ALA A 309 10.67 9.77 -0.93
C ALA A 309 9.99 9.22 0.33
N TYR A 310 9.94 7.89 0.48
CA TYR A 310 9.37 7.23 1.65
C TYR A 310 10.15 7.58 2.94
N PHE A 311 11.48 7.50 2.92
CA PHE A 311 12.29 7.80 4.10
C PHE A 311 12.49 9.30 4.35
N ALA A 312 12.46 10.14 3.31
CA ALA A 312 12.46 11.59 3.47
C ALA A 312 11.18 12.11 4.16
N ALA A 313 10.06 11.41 4.01
CA ALA A 313 8.80 11.77 4.65
C ALA A 313 8.72 11.35 6.14
N LYS A 314 9.68 10.57 6.64
CA LYS A 314 9.68 10.05 8.00
C LYS A 314 10.43 10.96 8.96
N GLU A 315 10.04 10.90 10.22
CA GLU A 315 10.88 11.45 11.29
C GLU A 315 12.27 10.80 11.25
N ARG A 316 13.33 11.63 11.38
CA ARG A 316 14.68 11.12 11.60
C ARG A 316 14.71 10.36 12.92
N PRO A 317 15.26 9.12 12.99
CA PRO A 317 15.37 8.36 14.23
C PRO A 317 16.51 8.92 15.10
N LEU A 318 16.36 10.17 15.50
CA LEU A 318 17.30 10.95 16.31
C LEU A 318 16.68 11.12 17.69
N TYR A 319 16.91 10.13 18.54
CA TYR A 319 16.40 10.11 19.91
C TYR A 319 17.57 10.10 20.87
N ASP A 320 17.49 10.93 21.91
CA ASP A 320 18.48 10.92 22.98
C ASP A 320 18.38 9.61 23.76
N SER A 321 19.52 8.98 24.04
CA SER A 321 19.57 7.81 24.90
C SER A 321 19.30 8.23 26.35
N ILE A 322 18.45 7.49 27.04
CA ILE A 322 18.24 7.63 28.50
C ILE A 322 19.33 6.91 29.33
N MET A 323 20.23 6.18 28.66
CA MET A 323 21.31 5.43 29.30
C MET A 323 22.56 6.30 29.45
N GLU A 324 23.39 5.98 30.44
CA GLU A 324 24.70 6.63 30.59
C GLU A 324 25.57 6.41 29.34
N PRO A 325 26.23 7.46 28.82
CA PRO A 325 27.15 7.31 27.69
C PRO A 325 28.29 6.36 28.03
N PRO A 326 28.81 5.58 27.05
CA PRO A 326 29.98 4.74 27.27
C PRO A 326 31.19 5.60 27.67
N SER A 327 32.13 5.00 28.41
CA SER A 327 33.37 5.67 28.85
C SER A 327 34.26 6.15 27.69
N TRP A 328 34.00 5.64 26.50
CA TRP A 328 34.65 6.04 25.25
C TRP A 328 33.63 6.02 24.12
N ALA A 329 33.70 7.02 23.24
CA ALA A 329 32.85 7.15 22.07
C ALA A 329 33.67 7.79 20.93
N PRO A 330 33.53 7.35 19.66
CA PRO A 330 34.24 7.95 18.54
C PRO A 330 33.77 9.39 18.30
N SER A 331 34.70 10.26 17.92
CA SER A 331 34.41 11.64 17.55
C SER A 331 33.69 11.73 16.20
N GLN A 332 33.02 12.86 15.94
CA GLN A 332 32.43 13.13 14.63
C GLN A 332 33.46 13.00 13.50
N ALA A 333 34.69 13.46 13.73
CA ALA A 333 35.74 13.42 12.71
C ALA A 333 36.13 11.99 12.33
N GLU A 334 36.26 11.09 13.33
CA GLU A 334 36.54 9.67 13.10
C GLU A 334 35.38 8.97 12.38
N LEU A 335 34.14 9.30 12.75
CA LEU A 335 32.95 8.74 12.10
C LEU A 335 32.79 9.23 10.64
N GLU A 336 33.14 10.48 10.37
CA GLU A 336 33.14 11.02 9.00
C GLU A 336 34.26 10.45 8.13
N GLU A 337 35.41 10.12 8.71
CA GLU A 337 36.49 9.41 8.04
C GLU A 337 36.07 7.98 7.69
N ASP A 338 35.45 7.26 8.64
CA ASP A 338 34.86 5.94 8.40
C ASP A 338 33.85 5.95 7.24
N GLU A 339 32.93 6.93 7.22
CA GLU A 339 31.95 7.08 6.14
C GLU A 339 32.60 7.28 4.76
N VAL A 340 33.75 7.96 4.69
CA VAL A 340 34.44 8.25 3.42
C VAL A 340 35.26 7.05 2.95
N GLU A 341 35.98 6.40 3.86
CA GLU A 341 36.81 5.22 3.54
C GLU A 341 35.96 4.07 3.00
N GLN A 342 34.71 3.94 3.49
CA GLN A 342 33.84 2.81 3.19
C GLN A 342 32.87 3.04 2.01
N VAL A 343 33.04 4.10 1.21
CA VAL A 343 32.12 4.44 0.11
C VAL A 343 31.93 3.30 -0.91
N HIS A 344 33.00 2.53 -1.15
CA HIS A 344 33.00 1.42 -2.12
C HIS A 344 33.03 0.03 -1.45
N ASP A 345 32.92 -0.02 -0.12
CA ASP A 345 33.01 -1.27 0.60
C ASP A 345 31.68 -2.02 0.60
N THR A 346 31.77 -3.34 0.47
CA THR A 346 30.62 -4.26 0.47
C THR A 346 30.15 -4.60 1.88
N VAL A 347 31.01 -4.40 2.88
CA VAL A 347 30.73 -4.62 4.30
C VAL A 347 31.01 -3.33 5.04
N ARG A 348 30.04 -2.88 5.84
CA ARG A 348 30.18 -1.67 6.64
C ARG A 348 30.64 -2.01 8.05
N ILE A 349 31.70 -1.38 8.51
CA ILE A 349 32.27 -1.53 9.84
C ILE A 349 32.03 -0.24 10.61
N TYR A 350 31.41 -0.38 11.78
CA TYR A 350 31.07 0.75 12.65
C TYR A 350 31.88 0.67 13.95
N ARG A 351 32.69 1.70 14.23
CA ARG A 351 33.48 1.81 15.48
C ARG A 351 32.63 2.02 16.74
N GLY A 352 31.32 2.27 16.58
CA GLY A 352 30.35 2.46 17.67
C GLY A 352 29.47 3.70 17.48
N ALA A 353 28.48 3.88 18.35
CA ALA A 353 27.59 5.04 18.33
C ALA A 353 28.26 6.22 19.06
N GLY A 354 29.07 7.00 18.35
CA GLY A 354 29.68 8.22 18.88
C GLY A 354 28.69 9.38 18.98
N ASN A 355 27.95 9.61 17.90
CA ASN A 355 26.90 10.64 17.81
C ASN A 355 25.56 10.00 17.36
N PRO A 356 24.42 10.32 18.01
CA PRO A 356 23.09 9.88 17.56
C PRO A 356 22.79 10.26 16.09
N HIS A 357 23.37 11.34 15.55
CA HIS A 357 23.21 11.71 14.14
C HIS A 357 23.82 10.70 13.17
N ALA A 358 25.02 10.19 13.44
CA ALA A 358 25.66 9.16 12.61
C ALA A 358 24.86 7.86 12.66
N THR A 359 24.44 7.46 13.86
CA THR A 359 23.59 6.29 14.05
C THR A 359 22.26 6.42 13.31
N ALA A 360 21.61 7.58 13.39
CA ALA A 360 20.37 7.84 12.67
C ALA A 360 20.55 7.70 11.15
N ARG A 361 21.65 8.23 10.58
CA ARG A 361 21.97 8.09 9.15
C ARG A 361 22.17 6.62 8.78
N THR A 362 22.87 5.85 9.60
CA THR A 362 23.07 4.41 9.39
C THR A 362 21.75 3.65 9.40
N VAL A 363 20.89 3.89 10.39
CA VAL A 363 19.57 3.24 10.48
C VAL A 363 18.73 3.55 9.25
N VAL A 364 18.71 4.82 8.81
CA VAL A 364 18.01 5.22 7.59
C VAL A 364 18.62 4.55 6.36
N SER A 365 19.95 4.50 6.23
CA SER A 365 20.65 3.81 5.15
C SER A 365 20.27 2.33 5.06
N MET A 366 20.30 1.60 6.19
CA MET A 366 19.93 0.19 6.23
C MET A 366 18.46 -0.02 5.84
N ALA A 367 17.55 0.82 6.34
CA ALA A 367 16.13 0.74 6.03
C ALA A 367 15.86 1.05 4.55
N LEU A 368 16.53 2.06 3.99
CA LEU A 368 16.47 2.44 2.58
C LEU A 368 16.97 1.32 1.68
N THR A 369 18.14 0.74 1.97
CA THR A 369 18.68 -0.40 1.21
C THR A 369 17.76 -1.62 1.29
N SER A 370 17.20 -1.93 2.47
CA SER A 370 16.23 -3.03 2.63
C SER A 370 14.96 -2.81 1.79
N PHE A 371 14.40 -1.60 1.81
CA PHE A 371 13.27 -1.24 0.95
C PHE A 371 13.63 -1.41 -0.53
N PHE A 372 14.79 -0.90 -0.94
CA PHE A 372 15.26 -0.97 -2.32
C PHE A 372 15.41 -2.41 -2.81
N ILE A 373 16.12 -3.27 -2.06
CA ILE A 373 16.35 -4.68 -2.42
C ILE A 373 15.03 -5.44 -2.57
N ARG A 374 14.10 -5.25 -1.63
CA ARG A 374 12.78 -5.91 -1.71
C ARG A 374 11.98 -5.37 -2.88
N GLY A 375 12.01 -4.06 -3.06
CA GLY A 375 11.24 -3.39 -4.09
C GLY A 375 11.66 -3.77 -5.50
N ARG A 376 12.96 -3.90 -5.76
CA ARG A 376 13.46 -4.32 -7.09
C ARG A 376 13.06 -5.75 -7.46
N VAL A 377 13.08 -6.68 -6.52
CA VAL A 377 12.69 -8.09 -6.75
C VAL A 377 11.20 -8.17 -7.09
N LEU A 378 10.39 -7.40 -6.36
CA LEU A 378 8.93 -7.43 -6.48
C LEU A 378 8.40 -6.95 -7.83
N ILE A 379 9.20 -6.17 -8.57
CA ILE A 379 8.85 -5.67 -9.91
C ILE A 379 9.98 -5.97 -10.92
N GLU A 380 10.75 -7.04 -10.71
CA GLU A 380 11.93 -7.37 -11.52
C GLU A 380 11.60 -7.66 -12.99
N ASP A 381 10.40 -8.20 -13.24
CA ASP A 381 9.89 -8.54 -14.58
C ASP A 381 9.34 -7.34 -15.36
N THR A 382 9.42 -6.12 -14.81
CA THR A 382 8.89 -4.92 -15.46
C THR A 382 9.60 -4.63 -16.77
N VAL A 383 8.84 -4.41 -17.83
CA VAL A 383 9.37 -4.03 -19.15
C VAL A 383 8.98 -2.58 -19.41
N TRP A 384 9.96 -1.68 -19.36
CA TRP A 384 9.73 -0.25 -19.53
C TRP A 384 9.71 0.14 -21.01
N VAL A 385 8.62 0.80 -21.43
CA VAL A 385 8.40 1.29 -22.78
C VAL A 385 8.15 2.80 -22.76
N PRO A 386 8.71 3.56 -23.74
CA PRO A 386 8.51 5.00 -23.80
C PRO A 386 7.11 5.35 -24.32
N PHE A 387 6.47 6.31 -23.66
CA PHE A 387 5.24 6.95 -24.12
C PHE A 387 5.46 8.46 -24.21
N THR A 388 5.33 8.99 -25.43
CA THR A 388 5.56 10.40 -25.74
C THR A 388 4.28 11.13 -26.09
N THR A 389 4.21 12.42 -25.75
CA THR A 389 3.10 13.30 -26.11
C THR A 389 3.60 14.53 -26.88
N THR A 390 2.86 14.93 -27.91
CA THR A 390 3.03 16.23 -28.59
C THR A 390 2.05 17.28 -28.10
N GLY A 391 1.05 16.88 -27.30
CA GLY A 391 -0.01 17.74 -26.80
C GLY A 391 0.25 18.23 -25.37
N GLU A 392 -0.69 17.96 -24.48
CA GLU A 392 -0.56 18.28 -23.06
C GLU A 392 0.72 17.65 -22.47
N LYS A 393 1.43 18.45 -21.68
CA LYS A 393 2.68 18.08 -21.03
C LYS A 393 2.43 17.36 -19.71
N PHE A 394 3.32 16.43 -19.37
CA PHE A 394 3.28 15.72 -18.10
C PHE A 394 3.71 16.59 -16.92
N ILE A 395 3.32 16.20 -15.71
CA ILE A 395 3.85 16.74 -14.44
C ILE A 395 4.78 15.73 -13.76
N LEU A 396 5.70 16.22 -12.92
CA LEU A 396 6.56 15.37 -12.08
C LEU A 396 6.05 15.41 -10.64
N PRO A 397 5.62 14.26 -10.07
CA PRO A 397 5.29 14.22 -8.66
C PRO A 397 6.55 14.31 -7.80
N ASP A 398 6.44 14.93 -6.62
CA ASP A 398 7.54 14.99 -5.65
C ASP A 398 7.86 13.64 -4.97
N SER A 399 7.00 12.65 -5.20
CA SER A 399 7.09 11.28 -4.70
C SER A 399 6.42 10.31 -5.68
N ASN A 400 7.05 9.17 -5.91
CA ASN A 400 6.47 8.05 -6.66
C ASN A 400 6.12 6.86 -5.75
N VAL A 401 6.12 7.03 -4.42
CA VAL A 401 5.78 5.94 -3.47
C VAL A 401 4.40 5.37 -3.74
N ALA A 402 3.39 6.23 -3.91
CA ALA A 402 2.03 5.78 -4.18
C ALA A 402 1.90 5.07 -5.55
N LEU A 403 2.72 5.44 -6.54
CA LEU A 403 2.77 4.76 -7.83
C LEU A 403 3.35 3.34 -7.66
N TYR A 404 4.45 3.23 -6.91
CA TYR A 404 5.07 1.96 -6.58
C TYR A 404 4.12 1.03 -5.79
N GLU A 405 3.45 1.54 -4.76
CA GLU A 405 2.55 0.76 -3.90
C GLU A 405 1.32 0.26 -4.66
N LYS A 406 0.74 1.10 -5.52
CA LYS A 406 -0.42 0.73 -6.34
C LYS A 406 -0.06 -0.07 -7.59
N ARG A 407 1.21 -0.42 -7.79
CA ARG A 407 1.72 -1.04 -9.03
C ARG A 407 1.36 -0.25 -10.30
N PHE A 408 1.21 1.06 -10.17
CA PHE A 408 1.07 1.96 -11.31
C PHE A 408 2.48 2.34 -11.78
N LEU A 409 3.12 1.43 -12.51
CA LEU A 409 4.52 1.55 -12.92
C LEU A 409 4.68 2.55 -14.07
N ALA A 410 4.67 3.83 -13.71
CA ALA A 410 4.81 4.97 -14.60
C ALA A 410 5.85 5.94 -14.04
N LEU A 411 6.88 6.24 -14.83
CA LEU A 411 7.97 7.14 -14.48
C LEU A 411 7.96 8.36 -15.41
N PRO A 412 7.51 9.54 -14.95
CA PRO A 412 7.70 10.78 -15.68
C PRO A 412 9.19 11.06 -15.82
N VAL A 413 9.68 11.24 -17.04
CA VAL A 413 11.09 11.53 -17.35
C VAL A 413 11.28 13.00 -17.69
N SER A 414 10.36 13.53 -18.47
CA SER A 414 10.34 14.93 -18.91
C SER A 414 8.88 15.37 -19.14
N PRO A 415 8.63 16.65 -19.44
CA PRO A 415 7.30 17.14 -19.83
C PRO A 415 6.67 16.40 -21.00
N GLU A 416 7.43 15.66 -21.80
CA GLU A 416 6.98 15.03 -23.05
C GLU A 416 7.10 13.51 -23.03
N LEU A 417 7.76 12.94 -22.03
CA LEU A 417 8.12 11.53 -21.99
C LEU A 417 7.80 10.92 -20.62
N VAL A 418 7.04 9.83 -20.65
CA VAL A 418 6.84 8.92 -19.52
C VAL A 418 7.34 7.54 -19.94
N LEU A 419 8.01 6.82 -19.04
CA LEU A 419 8.24 5.39 -19.18
C LEU A 419 7.13 4.64 -18.46
N LEU A 420 6.50 3.69 -19.14
CA LEU A 420 5.43 2.86 -18.60
C LEU A 420 5.87 1.42 -18.60
N ASP A 421 5.40 0.63 -17.64
CA ASP A 421 5.40 -0.82 -17.81
C ASP A 421 4.54 -1.20 -19.04
N GLU A 422 5.01 -2.16 -19.82
CA GLU A 422 4.37 -2.62 -21.06
C GLU A 422 2.94 -3.10 -20.81
N LYS A 423 2.71 -3.84 -19.70
CA LYS A 423 1.37 -4.32 -19.34
C LYS A 423 0.45 -3.18 -18.94
N LEU A 424 0.97 -2.21 -18.18
CA LEU A 424 0.23 -1.00 -17.84
C LEU A 424 -0.16 -0.21 -19.11
N LEU A 425 0.78 -0.02 -20.04
CA LEU A 425 0.52 0.67 -21.30
C LEU A 425 -0.61 0.00 -22.08
N ALA A 426 -0.53 -1.32 -22.26
CA ALA A 426 -1.55 -2.10 -22.96
C ALA A 426 -2.92 -1.99 -22.29
N GLY A 427 -2.99 -2.12 -20.96
CA GLY A 427 -4.24 -2.00 -20.20
C GLY A 427 -4.86 -0.59 -20.27
N LEU A 428 -4.03 0.47 -20.21
CA LEU A 428 -4.52 1.84 -20.37
C LEU A 428 -5.01 2.10 -21.79
N GLN A 429 -4.35 1.54 -22.80
CA GLN A 429 -4.76 1.67 -24.20
C GLN A 429 -6.11 0.98 -24.45
N GLU A 430 -6.28 -0.25 -23.97
CA GLU A 430 -7.54 -1.00 -24.07
C GLU A 430 -8.70 -0.27 -23.37
N ALA A 431 -8.43 0.34 -22.22
CA ALA A 431 -9.41 1.11 -21.46
C ALA A 431 -9.69 2.52 -22.05
N GLY A 432 -9.00 2.95 -23.10
CA GLY A 432 -9.09 4.32 -23.63
C GLY A 432 -8.57 5.40 -22.66
N GLN A 433 -7.70 5.02 -21.71
CA GLN A 433 -7.16 5.85 -20.64
C GLN A 433 -5.70 6.26 -20.87
N LEU A 434 -5.07 5.85 -21.99
CA LEU A 434 -3.71 6.24 -22.33
C LEU A 434 -3.66 7.68 -22.84
N THR A 435 -3.86 8.64 -21.94
CA THR A 435 -3.86 10.08 -22.22
C THR A 435 -2.99 10.84 -21.22
N PRO A 436 -2.41 12.00 -21.61
CA PRO A 436 -1.69 12.87 -20.68
C PRO A 436 -2.54 13.30 -19.49
N GLU A 437 -3.80 13.67 -19.71
CA GLU A 437 -4.74 14.06 -18.66
C GLU A 437 -4.89 12.97 -17.58
N TYR A 438 -5.09 11.72 -17.99
CA TYR A 438 -5.24 10.60 -17.06
C TYR A 438 -3.95 10.34 -16.28
N LEU A 439 -2.80 10.33 -16.96
CA LEU A 439 -1.50 10.13 -16.32
C LEU A 439 -1.19 11.28 -15.34
N ASN A 440 -1.43 12.53 -15.72
CA ASN A 440 -1.27 13.70 -14.87
C ASN A 440 -2.15 13.62 -13.63
N LYS A 441 -3.39 13.13 -13.75
CA LYS A 441 -4.24 12.87 -12.58
C LYS A 441 -3.59 11.86 -11.62
N ARG A 442 -3.03 10.76 -12.15
CA ARG A 442 -2.32 9.75 -11.31
C ARG A 442 -1.06 10.31 -10.67
N PHE A 443 -0.29 11.13 -11.38
CA PHE A 443 0.89 11.80 -10.83
C PHE A 443 0.51 12.83 -9.77
N LEU A 444 -0.58 13.57 -9.95
CA LEU A 444 -1.07 14.51 -8.95
C LEU A 444 -1.57 13.76 -7.70
N GLU A 445 -2.28 12.65 -7.88
CA GLU A 445 -2.68 11.75 -6.79
C GLU A 445 -1.46 11.20 -6.03
N SER A 446 -0.36 10.86 -6.73
CA SER A 446 0.86 10.34 -6.10
C SER A 446 1.73 11.39 -5.42
N SER A 447 1.61 12.66 -5.82
CA SER A 447 2.32 13.78 -5.22
C SER A 447 1.93 13.93 -3.75
N VAL A 448 2.91 14.10 -2.89
CA VAL A 448 2.74 14.26 -1.44
C VAL A 448 2.43 15.72 -1.12
N ARG A 449 3.35 16.64 -1.41
CA ARG A 449 3.21 18.06 -1.07
C ARG A 449 3.36 18.97 -2.28
N TYR A 450 4.23 18.58 -3.20
CA TYR A 450 4.61 19.37 -4.34
C TYR A 450 4.52 18.56 -5.63
N TYR A 451 4.45 19.24 -6.76
CA TYR A 451 4.75 18.66 -8.07
C TYR A 451 5.45 19.70 -8.94
N VAL A 452 6.26 19.25 -9.88
CA VAL A 452 6.84 20.14 -10.90
C VAL A 452 5.85 20.25 -12.04
N ALA A 453 5.41 21.47 -12.31
CA ALA A 453 4.63 21.79 -13.48
C ALA A 453 5.59 22.14 -14.63
N PRO A 454 5.34 21.61 -15.84
CA PRO A 454 6.03 22.07 -17.04
C PRO A 454 5.66 23.54 -17.30
N LYS A 455 6.56 24.27 -17.94
CA LYS A 455 6.27 25.62 -18.41
C LYS A 455 5.58 25.60 -19.77
#